data_AF-A0A930WLR2-F1
#
_entry.id   AF-A0A930WLR2-F1
#
_cell.length_a   1.000
_cell.length_b   1.000
_cell.length_c   1.000
_cell.angle_alpha   90.00
_cell.angle_beta   90.00
_cell.angle_gamma   90.00
#
_symmetry.space_group_name_H-M   'P 1'
#
loop_
_entity.id
_entity.type
_entity.pdbx_description
1 polymer ?
#
loop_
_entity_poly.entity_id
_entity_poly.type
_entity_poly.pdbx_seq_one_letter_code
_entity_poly.pdbx_strand_id
1 'polypeptide(L)'
;KWMVRVPSPDDNKILITSSTIIEGEKIDVAFSLDKEWGLLHVSYFHIEKDGTTNRVEVSDSQQTELLEKVQTALNHFVKKMEQELKP
;
A
#
# COMPACT_ATOMS: atom_id res chain seq x y z
N LYS A 1 -14.11 4.99 -9.66
CA LYS A 1 -14.51 4.14 -8.50
C LYS A 1 -13.67 2.88 -8.54
N TRP A 2 -12.75 2.68 -7.58
CA TRP A 2 -11.99 1.43 -7.49
C TRP A 2 -12.96 0.28 -7.23
N MET A 3 -13.14 -0.60 -8.20
CA MET A 3 -13.91 -1.83 -7.99
C MET A 3 -13.02 -2.82 -7.25
N VAL A 4 -13.20 -2.89 -5.93
CA VAL A 4 -12.61 -3.95 -5.12
C VAL A 4 -13.39 -5.23 -5.43
N ARG A 5 -12.77 -6.17 -6.14
CA ARG A 5 -13.32 -7.52 -6.30
C ARG A 5 -13.11 -8.32 -5.02
N VAL A 6 -13.99 -9.28 -4.77
CA VAL A 6 -13.82 -10.23 -3.66
C VAL A 6 -12.50 -10.99 -3.88
N PRO A 7 -11.64 -11.10 -2.85
CA PRO A 7 -10.41 -11.87 -2.96
C PRO A 7 -10.69 -13.31 -3.41
N SER A 8 -9.97 -13.78 -4.43
CA SER A 8 -10.02 -15.16 -4.94
C SER A 8 -8.84 -15.96 -4.38
N PRO A 9 -8.98 -17.28 -4.20
CA PRO A 9 -7.82 -18.16 -3.95
C PRO A 9 -6.70 -18.04 -5.00
N ASP A 10 -7.06 -17.67 -6.23
CA ASP A 10 -6.12 -17.45 -7.34
C ASP A 10 -5.36 -16.13 -7.25
N ASP A 11 -5.76 -15.22 -6.36
CA ASP A 11 -5.07 -13.95 -6.20
C ASP A 11 -3.67 -14.21 -5.64
N ASN A 12 -2.65 -13.72 -6.35
CA ASN A 12 -1.25 -13.89 -6.01
C ASN A 12 -0.60 -12.63 -5.42
N LYS A 13 -1.42 -11.58 -5.22
CA LYS A 13 -0.97 -10.29 -4.73
C LYS A 13 -1.94 -9.73 -3.71
N ILE A 14 -1.41 -9.07 -2.70
CA ILE A 14 -2.16 -8.28 -1.73
C ILE A 14 -2.02 -6.82 -2.14
N LEU A 15 -3.12 -6.08 -2.16
CA LEU A 15 -3.12 -4.64 -2.44
C LEU A 15 -3.46 -3.88 -1.17
N ILE A 16 -2.56 -2.99 -0.75
CA ILE A 16 -2.79 -2.07 0.36
C ILE A 16 -2.84 -0.66 -0.20
N THR A 17 -3.95 0.03 0.01
CA THR A 17 -4.11 1.42 -0.39
C THR A 17 -4.16 2.33 0.83
N SER A 18 -3.46 3.45 0.78
CA SER A 18 -3.46 4.47 1.82
C SER A 18 -3.43 5.87 1.20
N SER A 19 -3.61 6.90 2.02
CA SER A 19 -3.33 8.28 1.64
C SER A 19 -2.30 8.87 2.60
N THR A 20 -1.38 9.66 2.08
CA THR A 20 -0.38 10.40 2.86
C THR A 20 -0.32 11.85 2.40
N ILE A 21 0.44 12.68 3.11
CA ILE A 21 0.76 14.05 2.70
C ILE A 21 2.23 14.08 2.30
N ILE A 22 2.53 14.46 1.07
CA ILE A 22 3.89 14.72 0.58
C ILE A 22 3.91 16.15 0.07
N GLU A 23 4.85 16.96 0.56
CA GLU A 23 5.01 18.37 0.15
C GLU A 23 3.73 19.24 0.30
N GLY A 24 2.87 18.87 1.25
CA GLY A 24 1.62 19.58 1.52
C GLY A 24 0.44 19.11 0.66
N GLU A 25 0.65 18.19 -0.28
CA GLU A 25 -0.39 17.61 -1.13
C GLU A 25 -0.79 16.21 -0.64
N LYS A 26 -2.10 15.90 -0.75
CA LYS A 26 -2.61 14.57 -0.44
C LYS A 26 -2.26 13.63 -1.61
N ILE A 27 -1.39 12.67 -1.34
CA ILE A 27 -1.03 11.60 -2.27
C ILE A 27 -1.71 10.31 -1.87
N ASP A 28 -2.38 9.65 -2.81
CA ASP A 28 -2.85 8.28 -2.63
C ASP A 28 -1.74 7.30 -3.04
N VAL A 29 -1.58 6.22 -2.27
CA VAL A 29 -0.50 5.25 -2.43
C VAL A 29 -1.07 3.85 -2.47
N ALA A 30 -0.57 3.05 -3.40
CA ALA A 30 -0.89 1.63 -3.52
C ALA A 30 0.37 0.78 -3.43
N PHE A 31 0.41 -0.10 -2.43
CA PHE A 31 1.44 -1.11 -2.23
C PHE A 31 0.91 -2.44 -2.74
N SER A 32 1.62 -3.04 -3.70
CA SER A 32 1.39 -4.41 -4.13
C SER A 32 2.39 -5.31 -3.42
N LEU A 33 1.89 -6.28 -2.67
CA LEU A 33 2.67 -7.28 -1.96
C LEU A 33 2.44 -8.66 -2.55
N ASP A 34 3.36 -9.59 -2.32
CA ASP A 34 3.14 -11.03 -2.54
C ASP A 34 2.36 -11.67 -1.38
N LYS A 35 2.17 -13.00 -1.45
CA LYS A 35 1.46 -13.78 -0.43
C LYS A 35 2.21 -13.88 0.90
N GLU A 36 3.51 -13.59 0.91
CA GLU A 36 4.38 -13.59 2.09
C GLU A 36 4.54 -12.18 2.68
N TRP A 37 3.71 -11.22 2.24
CA TRP A 37 3.76 -9.82 2.65
C TRP A 37 5.03 -9.07 2.19
N GLY A 38 5.77 -9.63 1.23
CA GLY A 38 6.92 -8.98 0.59
C GLY A 38 6.48 -7.92 -0.42
N LEU A 39 7.14 -6.75 -0.40
CA LEU A 39 6.83 -5.65 -1.32
C LEU A 39 7.26 -5.98 -2.75
N LEU A 40 6.30 -5.94 -3.69
CA LEU A 40 6.55 -6.11 -5.12
C LEU A 40 6.64 -4.78 -5.87
N HIS A 41 5.73 -3.85 -5.58
CA HIS A 41 5.65 -2.56 -6.26
C HIS A 41 4.94 -1.52 -5.41
N VAL A 42 5.31 -0.24 -5.57
CA VAL A 42 4.61 0.91 -4.98
C VAL A 42 4.24 1.91 -6.08
N SER A 43 3.01 2.39 -6.04
CA SER A 43 2.49 3.43 -6.94
C SER A 43 1.96 4.60 -6.15
N TYR A 44 2.27 5.81 -6.60
CA TYR A 44 1.77 7.07 -6.04
C TYR A 44 0.87 7.75 -7.06
N PHE A 45 -0.25 8.30 -6.62
CA PHE A 45 -1.22 8.93 -7.51
C PHE A 45 -2.03 10.04 -6.85
N HIS A 46 -2.50 10.95 -7.68
CA HIS A 46 -3.58 11.87 -7.37
C HIS A 46 -4.88 11.36 -7.98
N ILE A 47 -5.96 11.50 -7.24
CA ILE A 47 -7.32 11.34 -7.76
C ILE A 47 -7.90 12.74 -7.90
N GLU A 48 -8.12 13.16 -9.14
CA GLU A 48 -8.75 14.44 -9.45
C GLU A 48 -10.25 14.42 -9.12
N LYS A 49 -10.87 15.60 -9.10
CA LYS A 49 -12.29 15.76 -8.76
C LYS A 49 -13.23 15.05 -9.73
N ASP A 50 -12.81 14.90 -10.99
CA ASP A 50 -13.53 14.17 -12.04
C ASP A 50 -13.32 12.64 -11.95
N GLY A 51 -12.46 12.18 -11.03
CA GLY A 51 -12.11 10.78 -10.83
C GLY A 51 -10.94 10.28 -11.68
N THR A 52 -10.26 11.16 -12.43
CA THR A 52 -9.05 10.84 -13.16
C THR A 52 -7.91 10.52 -12.20
N THR A 53 -7.17 9.44 -12.47
CA THR A 53 -6.01 9.01 -11.67
C THR A 53 -4.73 9.38 -12.40
N ASN A 54 -3.91 10.25 -11.80
CA ASN A 54 -2.61 10.64 -12.34
C ASN A 54 -1.49 10.07 -11.48
N ARG A 55 -0.50 9.42 -12.12
CA ARG A 55 0.68 8.93 -11.41
C ARG A 55 1.55 10.12 -10.98
N VAL A 56 2.07 10.04 -9.77
CA VAL A 56 2.98 11.04 -9.19
C VAL A 56 4.36 10.40 -9.03
N GLU A 57 5.40 11.13 -9.37
CA GLU A 57 6.78 10.78 -9.03
C GLU A 57 7.10 11.35 -7.66
N VAL A 58 7.69 10.52 -6.81
CA VAL A 58 8.09 10.87 -5.44
C VAL A 58 9.59 10.67 -5.35
N SER A 59 10.28 11.52 -4.60
CA SER A 59 11.73 11.38 -4.45
C SER A 59 12.12 10.06 -3.78
N ASP A 60 13.31 9.55 -4.11
CA ASP A 60 13.82 8.28 -3.56
C ASP A 60 13.86 8.30 -2.02
N SER A 61 14.17 9.44 -1.41
CA SER A 61 14.21 9.59 0.05
C SER A 61 12.82 9.50 0.68
N GLN A 62 11.83 10.22 0.14
CA GLN A 62 10.44 10.15 0.59
C GLN A 62 9.84 8.75 0.37
N GLN A 63 10.15 8.12 -0.76
CA GLN A 63 9.74 6.75 -1.03
C GLN A 63 10.34 5.80 0.00
N THR A 64 11.65 5.86 0.25
CA THR A 64 12.33 5.02 1.24
C THR A 64 11.71 5.18 2.63
N GLU A 65 11.52 6.41 3.09
CA GLU A 65 10.93 6.70 4.40
C GLU A 65 9.50 6.11 4.53
N LEU A 66 8.67 6.27 3.49
CA LEU A 66 7.31 5.73 3.50
C LEU A 66 7.31 4.20 3.50
N LEU A 67 8.16 3.59 2.67
CA LEU A 67 8.30 2.14 2.59
C LEU A 67 8.71 1.55 3.94
N GLU A 68 9.69 2.15 4.63
CA GLU A 68 10.12 1.71 5.96
C GLU A 68 9.00 1.77 6.99
N LYS A 69 8.23 2.86 7.02
CA LYS A 69 7.08 3.03 7.93
C LYS A 69 6.00 1.97 7.68
N VAL A 70 5.64 1.76 6.41
CA VAL A 70 4.61 0.78 6.04
C VAL A 70 5.08 -0.63 6.32
N GLN A 71 6.32 -0.99 5.95
CA GLN A 71 6.86 -2.32 6.24
C GLN A 71 6.94 -2.59 7.74
N THR A 72 7.32 -1.60 8.54
CA THR A 72 7.34 -1.73 10.01
C THR A 72 5.95 -2.00 10.57
N ALA A 73 4.93 -1.26 10.10
CA ALA A 73 3.54 -1.47 10.52
C ALA A 73 3.00 -2.85 10.09
N LEU A 74 3.31 -3.28 8.86
CA LEU A 74 2.92 -4.60 8.35
C LEU A 74 3.55 -5.73 9.14
N ASN A 75 4.86 -5.65 9.38
CA ASN A 75 5.58 -6.65 10.18
C ASN A 75 4.99 -6.76 11.59
N HIS A 76 4.67 -5.62 12.22
CA HIS A 76 4.02 -5.61 13.52
C HIS A 76 2.61 -6.24 13.47
N PHE A 77 1.82 -5.92 12.45
CA PHE A 77 0.49 -6.50 12.26
C PHE A 77 0.54 -8.02 12.06
N VAL A 78 1.40 -8.51 11.16
CA VAL A 78 1.58 -9.95 10.90
C VAL A 78 2.02 -10.67 12.17
N LYS A 79 3.00 -10.13 12.89
CA LYS A 79 3.44 -10.70 14.17
C LYS A 79 2.31 -10.81 15.20
N LYS A 80 1.46 -9.79 15.30
CA LYS A 80 0.30 -9.81 16.20
C LYS A 80 -0.72 -10.88 15.77
N MET A 81 -1.02 -10.95 14.48
CA MET A 81 -1.90 -12.00 13.93
C MET A 81 -1.38 -13.40 14.26
N GLU A 82 -0.09 -13.65 14.07
CA GLU A 82 0.54 -14.92 14.41
C GLU A 82 0.45 -15.25 15.91
N GLN A 83 0.46 -14.26 16.79
CA GLN A 83 0.31 -14.47 18.23
C GLN A 83 -1.12 -14.84 18.61
N GLU A 84 -2.11 -14.14 18.05
CA GLU A 84 -3.54 -14.33 18.36
C GLU A 84 -4.12 -15.60 17.72
N LEU A 85 -3.55 -16.03 16.59
CA LEU A 85 -3.99 -17.22 15.85
C LEU A 85 -3.19 -18.48 16.20
N LYS A 86 -2.17 -18.36 17.07
CA LYS A 86 -1.50 -19.54 17.62
C LYS A 86 -2.50 -20.30 18.52
N PRO A 87 -2.66 -21.62 18.32
CA PRO A 87 -3.58 -22.43 19.11
C PRO A 87 -3.20 -22.49 20.60
#